data_AF-A0A4R9A4R6-F1
#
_entry.id   AF-A0A4R9A4R6-F1
#
_cell.length_a   1.000
_cell.length_b   1.000
_cell.length_c   1.000
_cell.angle_alpha   90.00
_cell.angle_beta   90.00
_cell.angle_gamma   90.00
#
_symmetry.space_group_name_H-M   'P 1'
#
loop_
_entity.id
_entity.type
_entity.pdbx_description
1 polymer ?
#
loop_
_entity_poly.entity_id
_entity_poly.type
_entity_poly.pdbx_seq_one_letter_code
_entity_poly.pdbx_strand_id
1 'polypeptide(L)'
;MKLPEFSDTVTSHTYEVTGEYTITPSVTYSAEYRYAGSVWLPVDGTVTIPGAPTTATAWVVTTALVAKNCLEDPDGIGCHTKHDPTPRE
;
A
#
# COMPACT_ATOMS: atom_id res chain seq x y z
N MET A 1 15.59 2.55 18.13
CA MET A 1 15.94 1.63 17.02
C MET A 1 14.89 1.83 15.94
N LYS A 2 15.28 2.08 14.69
CA LYS A 2 14.32 2.34 13.59
C LYS A 2 13.97 1.01 12.94
N LEU A 3 12.68 0.77 12.66
CA LEU A 3 12.27 -0.41 11.92
C LEU A 3 12.75 -0.32 10.46
N PRO A 4 13.11 -1.45 9.82
CA PRO A 4 13.32 -1.52 8.38
C PRO A 4 12.13 -0.97 7.61
N GLU A 5 12.40 -0.43 6.42
CA GLU A 5 11.34 -0.07 5.46
C GLU A 5 10.47 -1.30 5.17
N PHE A 6 9.15 -1.11 5.09
CA PHE A 6 8.14 -2.17 4.91
C PHE A 6 8.01 -3.19 6.04
N SER A 7 8.49 -2.87 7.25
CA SER A 7 8.13 -3.69 8.41
C SER A 7 6.63 -3.69 8.64
N ASP A 8 6.08 -4.86 8.94
CA ASP A 8 4.65 -4.98 9.13
C ASP A 8 4.12 -4.17 10.31
N THR A 9 2.92 -3.61 10.10
CA THR A 9 2.12 -2.97 11.13
C THR A 9 0.82 -3.75 11.31
N VAL A 10 0.05 -3.43 12.35
CA VAL A 10 -1.26 -4.07 12.59
C VAL A 10 -2.23 -3.88 11.40
N THR A 11 -2.00 -2.87 10.56
CA THR A 11 -2.82 -2.59 9.38
C THR A 11 -2.16 -3.04 8.07
N SER A 12 -1.09 -3.83 8.11
CA SER A 12 -0.47 -4.43 6.92
C SER A 12 -1.38 -5.45 6.24
N HIS A 13 -1.26 -5.57 4.91
CA HIS A 13 -1.93 -6.59 4.12
C HIS A 13 -1.05 -7.00 2.93
N THR A 14 -1.03 -8.29 2.60
CA THR A 14 -0.32 -8.82 1.42
C THR A 14 -1.33 -9.21 0.35
N TYR A 15 -1.18 -8.66 -0.84
CA TYR A 15 -2.00 -9.03 -2.01
C TYR A 15 -1.32 -10.16 -2.77
N GLU A 16 -1.96 -11.33 -2.83
CA GLU A 16 -1.40 -12.53 -3.51
C GLU A 16 -1.59 -12.49 -5.03
N VAL A 17 -2.53 -11.69 -5.52
CA VAL A 17 -2.89 -11.61 -6.94
C VAL A 17 -2.69 -10.18 -7.42
N THR A 18 -2.18 -10.04 -8.63
CA THR A 18 -2.08 -8.74 -9.30
C THR A 18 -3.48 -8.19 -9.59
N GLY A 19 -3.71 -6.91 -9.31
CA GLY A 19 -4.99 -6.28 -9.58
C GLY A 19 -5.17 -4.90 -8.95
N GLU A 20 -6.32 -4.30 -9.22
CA GLU A 20 -6.81 -3.09 -8.54
C GLU A 20 -7.71 -3.47 -7.37
N TYR A 21 -7.46 -2.83 -6.22
CA TYR A 21 -8.15 -3.08 -4.96
C TYR A 21 -8.74 -1.79 -4.42
N THR A 22 -10.05 -1.78 -4.21
CA THR A 22 -10.72 -0.70 -3.48
C THR A 22 -10.66 -0.99 -1.99
N ILE A 23 -10.01 -0.11 -1.24
CA ILE A 23 -9.83 -0.21 0.21
C ILE A 23 -10.69 0.85 0.89
N THR A 24 -11.53 0.43 1.83
CA THR A 24 -12.36 1.35 2.64
C THR A 24 -11.93 1.24 4.11
N PRO A 25 -11.04 2.11 4.60
CA PRO A 25 -10.64 2.09 6.00
C PRO A 25 -11.79 2.55 6.90
N SER A 26 -11.77 2.19 8.17
CA SER A 26 -12.71 2.70 9.18
C SER A 26 -11.98 3.05 10.48
N VAL A 27 -12.56 3.98 11.24
CA VAL A 27 -12.07 4.38 12.56
C VAL A 27 -13.16 4.13 13.58
N THR A 28 -12.81 3.42 14.65
CA THR A 28 -13.71 3.15 15.78
C THR A 28 -13.28 4.02 16.97
N TYR A 29 -14.21 4.84 17.48
CA TYR A 29 -14.02 5.71 18.63
C TYR A 29 -14.75 5.17 19.85
N SER A 30 -14.10 5.22 21.01
CA SER A 30 -14.73 5.16 22.33
C SER A 30 -14.70 6.55 22.96
N ALA A 31 -15.64 6.82 23.85
CA ALA A 31 -15.69 8.07 24.60
C ALA A 31 -15.45 7.82 26.09
N GLU A 32 -14.85 8.80 26.76
CA GLU A 32 -14.69 8.82 28.21
C GLU A 32 -15.20 10.15 28.75
N TYR A 33 -15.73 10.15 29.98
CA TYR A 33 -16.18 11.35 30.67
C TYR A 33 -15.62 11.42 32.10
N ARG A 34 -15.58 12.63 32.66
CA ARG A 34 -15.27 12.86 34.07
C ARG A 34 -16.08 14.04 34.60
N TYR A 35 -16.40 14.03 35.88
CA TYR A 35 -17.17 15.09 36.53
C TYR A 35 -16.56 15.45 37.89
N ALA A 36 -16.53 16.75 38.21
CA ALA A 36 -16.09 17.26 39.51
C ALA A 36 -14.72 16.69 40.00
N GLY A 37 -13.76 16.51 39.10
CA GLY A 37 -12.44 15.98 39.44
C GLY A 37 -12.38 14.46 39.63
N SER A 38 -13.44 13.73 39.26
CA SER A 38 -13.43 12.27 39.24
C SER A 38 -12.40 11.70 38.27
N VAL A 39 -12.15 10.39 38.41
CA VAL A 39 -11.48 9.59 37.36
C VAL A 39 -12.27 9.61 36.05
N TRP A 40 -11.59 9.35 34.95
CA TRP A 40 -12.22 9.11 33.65
C TRP A 40 -13.00 7.80 33.71
N LEU A 41 -14.24 7.83 33.22
CA LEU A 41 -15.13 6.68 33.12
C LEU A 41 -15.47 6.46 31.64
N PRO A 42 -15.45 5.21 31.16
CA PRO A 42 -15.85 4.92 29.80
C PRO A 42 -17.34 5.17 29.61
N VAL A 43 -17.69 5.63 28.41
CA VAL A 43 -19.06 5.58 27.91
C VAL A 43 -19.24 4.25 27.20
N ASP A 44 -20.31 3.52 27.53
CA ASP A 44 -20.56 2.22 26.93
C ASP A 44 -20.80 2.34 25.42
N GLY A 45 -20.07 1.51 24.67
CA GLY A 45 -20.20 1.40 23.22
C GLY A 45 -19.11 2.15 22.45
N THR A 46 -19.23 2.10 21.13
CA THR A 46 -18.29 2.71 20.19
C THR A 46 -19.01 3.29 18.99
N VAL A 47 -18.40 4.29 18.35
CA VAL A 47 -18.85 4.85 17.07
C VAL A 47 -17.83 4.50 16.00
N THR A 48 -18.27 3.80 14.94
CA THR A 48 -17.42 3.45 13.79
C THR A 48 -17.76 4.35 12.62
N ILE A 49 -16.74 5.03 12.06
CA ILE A 49 -16.88 5.92 10.93
C ILE A 49 -16.05 5.37 9.76
N PRO A 50 -16.65 5.08 8.59
CA PRO A 50 -15.89 4.73 7.40
C PRO A 50 -15.13 5.95 6.88
N GLY A 51 -13.89 5.73 6.46
CA GLY A 51 -13.07 6.70 5.73
C GLY A 51 -13.41 6.72 4.24
N ALA A 52 -12.75 7.61 3.52
CA ALA A 52 -12.85 7.67 2.06
C ALA A 52 -12.23 6.42 1.44
N PRO A 53 -12.89 5.77 0.45
CA PRO A 53 -12.29 4.69 -0.31
C PRO A 53 -11.02 5.17 -1.04
N THR A 54 -10.02 4.31 -1.11
CA THR A 54 -8.81 4.52 -1.90
C THR A 54 -8.53 3.31 -2.77
N THR A 55 -7.91 3.51 -3.93
CA THR A 55 -7.54 2.43 -4.83
C THR A 55 -6.05 2.16 -4.68
N ALA A 56 -5.71 0.90 -4.41
CA ALA A 56 -4.35 0.40 -4.50
C ALA A 56 -4.22 -0.52 -5.72
N THR A 57 -3.05 -0.53 -6.34
CA THR A 57 -2.74 -1.47 -7.43
C THR A 57 -1.58 -2.35 -7.01
N ALA A 58 -1.78 -3.67 -7.02
CA ALA A 58 -0.74 -4.64 -6.75
C ALA A 58 -0.22 -5.22 -8.06
N TRP A 59 1.12 -5.24 -8.23
CA TRP A 59 1.80 -5.84 -9.37
C TRP A 59 3.05 -6.60 -8.90
N VAL A 60 3.42 -7.63 -9.65
CA VAL A 60 4.72 -8.29 -9.51
C VAL A 60 5.68 -7.72 -10.56
N VAL A 61 6.83 -7.23 -10.11
CA VAL A 61 7.91 -6.78 -10.98
C VAL A 61 9.06 -7.76 -10.87
N THR A 62 9.50 -8.30 -12.01
CA THR A 62 10.70 -9.14 -12.08
C THR A 62 11.80 -8.34 -12.76
N THR A 63 12.96 -8.22 -12.11
CA THR A 63 14.14 -7.60 -12.71
C THR A 63 15.08 -8.68 -13.24
N ALA A 64 15.68 -8.44 -14.40
CA ALA A 64 16.68 -9.32 -14.99
C ALA A 64 17.88 -8.49 -15.45
N LEU A 65 19.08 -9.06 -15.31
CA LEU A 65 20.29 -8.46 -15.88
C LEU A 65 20.34 -8.80 -17.37
N VAL A 66 20.53 -7.78 -18.20
CA VAL A 66 20.69 -7.92 -19.65
C VAL A 66 22.12 -7.54 -20.05
N ALA A 67 22.68 -8.28 -21.00
CA ALA A 67 24.03 -8.01 -21.50
C ALA A 67 24.07 -6.92 -22.58
N LYS A 68 22.92 -6.63 -23.21
CA LYS A 68 22.75 -5.74 -24.36
C LYS A 68 21.51 -4.87 -24.16
N ASN A 69 21.50 -3.70 -24.78
CA ASN A 69 20.31 -2.85 -24.81
C ASN A 69 19.32 -3.30 -25.91
N CYS A 70 18.12 -2.73 -25.93
CA CYS A 70 17.06 -3.12 -26.88
C CYS A 70 17.34 -2.74 -28.35
N LEU A 71 18.32 -1.87 -28.62
CA LEU A 71 18.78 -1.60 -30.00
C LEU A 71 19.70 -2.72 -30.50
N GLU A 72 20.48 -3.30 -29.59
CA GLU A 72 21.44 -4.37 -29.89
C GLU A 72 20.82 -5.77 -29.84
N ASP A 73 19.79 -5.97 -29.00
CA ASP A 73 19.04 -7.22 -28.85
C ASP A 73 17.55 -6.93 -28.58
N PRO A 74 16.75 -6.66 -29.64
CA PRO A 74 15.34 -6.32 -29.51
C PRO A 74 14.46 -7.48 -29.00
N ASP A 75 14.94 -8.73 -29.07
CA ASP A 75 14.26 -9.91 -28.55
C ASP A 75 14.67 -10.24 -27.09
N GLY A 76 15.43 -9.37 -26.44
CA GLY A 76 15.85 -9.52 -25.05
C GLY A 76 14.68 -9.49 -24.05
N ILE A 77 14.85 -10.15 -22.90
CA ILE A 77 13.80 -10.34 -21.86
C ILE A 77 13.17 -9.03 -21.33
N GLY A 78 13.83 -7.87 -21.52
CA GLY A 78 13.32 -6.56 -21.12
C GLY A 78 12.66 -5.72 -22.24
N CYS A 79 12.72 -6.16 -23.50
CA CYS A 79 12.49 -5.29 -24.68
C CYS A 79 11.09 -5.43 -25.32
N HIS A 80 10.20 -6.26 -24.74
CA HIS A 80 8.86 -6.51 -25.27
C HIS A 80 7.75 -5.61 -24.71
N THR A 81 8.08 -4.44 -24.17
CA THR A 81 7.04 -3.49 -23.76
C THR A 81 6.65 -2.63 -24.97
N LYS A 82 5.35 -2.57 -25.31
CA LYS A 82 4.79 -1.69 -26.36
C LYS A 82 5.03 -0.19 -26.14
N HIS A 83 5.79 0.18 -25.10
CA HIS A 83 6.01 1.54 -24.61
C HIS A 83 7.47 1.77 -24.18
N ASP A 84 8.43 0.98 -24.68
CA ASP A 84 9.84 1.26 -24.40
C ASP A 84 10.21 2.64 -24.99
N PRO A 85 10.58 3.64 -24.16
CA PRO A 85 10.90 4.97 -24.67
C PRO A 85 12.17 4.90 -25.52
N THR A 86 12.10 5.48 -26.72
CA THR A 86 13.29 5.67 -27.56
C THR A 86 14.32 6.48 -26.76
N PRO A 87 15.57 5.98 -26.60
CA PRO A 87 16.61 6.76 -25.94
C PRO A 87 16.81 8.08 -26.67
N ARG A 88 16.82 9.20 -25.94
CA ARG A 88 17.28 10.48 -26.49
C ARG A 88 18.81 10.48 -26.48
N GLU A 89 19.40 10.75 -27.65
CA GLU A 89 20.82 11.11 -27.81
C GLU A 89 21.15 12.42 -27.09
#